data_AF-A0ABD0QDQ2-F1
#
_entry.id   AF-A0ABD0QDQ2-F1
#
_cell.length_a   1.000
_cell.length_b   1.000
_cell.length_c   1.000
_cell.angle_alpha   90.00
_cell.angle_beta   90.00
_cell.angle_gamma   90.00
#
_symmetry.space_group_name_H-M   'P 1'
#
loop_
_entity.id
_entity.type
_entity.pdbx_description
1 polymer ?
#
loop_
_entity_poly.entity_id
_entity_poly.type
_entity_poly.pdbx_seq_one_letter_code
_entity_poly.pdbx_strand_id
1 'polypeptide(L)' 'MVTLQEAKLLLNEDDYLLKSVYDYWVRKRKNCRGPSLIPQIKQEKRDGSTNNDAYVAFRRRTEKMQTRK' A
#
# COMPACT_ATOMS: atom_id res chain seq x y z
N MET A 1 2.25 10.66 -6.76
CA MET A 1 3.40 9.74 -6.92
C MET A 1 4.61 10.41 -6.32
N VAL A 2 5.56 9.65 -5.77
CA VAL A 2 6.87 10.20 -5.35
C VAL A 2 7.52 10.89 -6.54
N THR A 3 7.97 12.11 -6.36
CA THR A 3 8.69 12.92 -7.35
C THR A 3 10.18 12.59 -7.33
N LEU A 4 10.91 12.97 -8.39
CA LEU A 4 12.37 12.78 -8.43
C LEU A 4 13.07 13.54 -7.29
N GLN A 5 12.56 14.72 -6.92
CA GLN A 5 13.09 15.51 -5.81
C GLN A 5 12.91 14.80 -4.46
N GLU A 6 11.73 14.22 -4.21
CA GLU A 6 11.48 13.42 -3.01
C GLU A 6 12.32 12.14 -3.00
N ALA A 7 12.52 11.50 -4.15
CA ALA A 7 13.40 10.32 -4.27
C ALA A 7 14.85 10.65 -3.91
N LYS A 8 15.35 11.84 -4.31
CA LYS A 8 16.70 12.31 -3.94
C LYS A 8 16.89 12.40 -2.43
N LEU A 9 15.88 12.90 -1.73
CA LEU A 9 15.88 13.00 -0.27
C LEU A 9 15.85 11.64 0.44
N LEU A 10 15.30 10.60 -0.20
CA LEU A 10 15.14 9.27 0.38
C LEU A 10 16.36 8.36 0.19
N LEU A 11 17.01 8.44 -0.97
CA LEU A 11 18.02 7.46 -1.37
C LEU A 11 19.45 7.90 -1.06
N ASN A 12 19.72 9.20 -0.96
CA ASN A 12 21.08 9.73 -0.72
C ASN A 12 22.16 9.12 -1.64
N GLU A 13 21.80 8.87 -2.90
CA GLU A 13 22.67 8.32 -3.94
C GLU A 13 23.06 9.41 -4.94
N ASP A 14 24.05 9.11 -5.79
CA ASP A 14 24.45 9.99 -6.89
C ASP A 14 23.32 10.19 -7.92
N ASP A 15 23.37 11.31 -8.64
CA ASP A 15 22.30 11.70 -9.56
C ASP A 15 22.08 10.71 -10.72
N TYR A 16 23.11 9.98 -11.15
CA TYR A 16 23.01 9.01 -12.23
C TYR A 16 22.31 7.73 -11.77
N LEU A 17 22.71 7.19 -10.62
CA LEU A 17 22.05 6.02 -10.03
C LEU A 17 20.62 6.35 -9.61
N LEU A 18 20.42 7.50 -8.97
CA LEU A 18 19.10 7.99 -8.55
C LEU A 18 18.14 8.06 -9.74
N LYS A 19 18.56 8.68 -10.84
CA LYS A 19 17.72 8.84 -12.04
C LYS A 19 17.36 7.47 -12.62
N SER A 20 18.34 6.58 -12.73
CA SER A 20 18.15 5.23 -13.29
C SER A 20 17.17 4.39 -12.46
N VAL A 21 17.31 4.42 -11.14
CA VAL A 21 16.40 3.70 -10.21
C VAL A 21 15.00 4.32 -10.23
N TYR A 22 14.90 5.65 -10.23
CA TYR A 22 13.62 6.36 -10.28
C TYR A 22 12.86 6.05 -11.58
N ASP A 23 13.52 6.12 -12.73
CA ASP A 23 12.89 5.84 -14.03
C ASP A 23 12.39 4.39 -14.12
N TYR A 24 13.18 3.43 -13.62
CA TYR A 24 12.75 2.04 -13.49
C TYR A 24 11.53 1.89 -12.56
N TRP A 25 11.56 2.52 -11.39
CA TRP A 25 10.48 2.47 -10.42
C TRP A 25 9.18 3.07 -10.98
N VAL A 26 9.25 4.23 -11.64
CA VAL A 26 8.08 4.86 -12.27
C VAL A 26 7.48 3.95 -13.33
N ARG A 27 8.31 3.34 -14.19
CA ARG A 27 7.85 2.39 -15.20
C ARG A 27 7.15 1.18 -14.56
N LYS A 28 7.76 0.59 -13.54
CA LYS A 28 7.18 -0.55 -12.79
C LYS A 28 5.87 -0.15 -12.12
N ARG A 29 5.79 1.05 -11.54
CA ARG A 29 4.59 1.57 -10.88
C ARG A 29 3.44 1.83 -11.84
N LYS A 30 3.72 2.40 -13.03
CA LYS A 30 2.70 2.61 -14.08
C LYS A 30 2.10 1.30 -14.58
N ASN A 31 2.89 0.23 -14.63
CA ASN A 31 2.42 -1.10 -15.04
C ASN A 31 1.70 -1.87 -13.92
N CYS A 32 1.73 -1.38 -12.68
CA CYS A 32 1.08 -2.03 -11.56
C CYS A 32 -0.40 -1.68 -11.52
N ARG A 33 -1.26 -2.71 -11.67
CA ARG A 33 -2.73 -2.57 -11.56
C ARG A 33 -3.21 -2.47 -10.11
N GLY A 34 -2.36 -2.83 -9.15
CA GLY A 34 -2.67 -2.82 -7.72
C GLY A 34 -2.31 -1.51 -7.03
N PRO A 35 -2.76 -1.32 -5.78
CA PRO A 35 -2.47 -0.12 -5.01
C PRO A 35 -0.99 0.01 -4.61
N SER A 36 -0.18 -1.05 -4.72
CA SER A 36 1.22 -1.13 -4.25
C SER A 36 2.05 -2.05 -5.14
N LEU A 37 3.37 -1.81 -5.21
CA LEU A 37 4.32 -2.69 -5.90
C LEU A 37 4.63 -3.97 -5.12
N ILE A 38 4.44 -3.91 -3.79
CA ILE A 38 4.61 -5.05 -2.89
C ILE A 38 3.22 -5.67 -2.71
N PRO A 39 3.05 -6.99 -2.86
CA PRO A 39 1.77 -7.64 -2.60
C PRO A 39 1.26 -7.29 -1.20
N GLN A 40 -0.02 -6.93 -1.11
CA GLN A 40 -0.67 -6.61 0.15
C GLN A 40 -1.81 -7.57 0.42
N ILE A 41 -2.00 -7.86 1.70
CA ILE A 41 -3.14 -8.64 2.18
C ILE A 41 -4.40 -7.78 2.02
N LYS A 42 -5.43 -8.33 1.39
CA LYS A 42 -6.71 -7.65 1.24
C LYS A 42 -7.41 -7.61 2.60
N GLN A 43 -7.62 -6.41 3.11
CA GLN A 43 -8.36 -6.19 4.35
C GLN A 43 -9.80 -5.76 4.04
N GLU A 44 -10.69 -5.91 5.03
CA GLU A 44 -12.08 -5.49 4.94
C GLU A 44 -12.19 -3.96 4.77
N LYS A 45 -13.09 -3.51 3.88
CA LYS A 45 -13.41 -2.09 3.75
C LYS A 45 -14.26 -1.64 4.95
N ARG A 46 -14.02 -0.43 5.45
CA ARG A 46 -14.80 0.17 6.55
C ARG A 46 -16.13 0.79 6.08
N ASP A 47 -16.64 0.37 4.93
CA ASP A 47 -17.88 0.88 4.34
C ASP A 47 -19.12 0.09 4.81
N GLY A 48 -18.95 -0.90 5.70
CA GLY A 48 -20.04 -1.71 6.23
C GLY A 48 -20.55 -2.78 5.26
N SER A 49 -19.93 -2.90 4.07
CA SER A 49 -20.29 -3.95 3.12
C SER A 49 -19.71 -5.31 3.54
N THR A 50 -20.56 -6.34 3.59
CA THR A 50 -20.10 -7.71 3.77
C THR A 50 -19.56 -8.25 2.45
N ASN A 51 -18.23 -8.33 2.35
CA ASN A 51 -17.57 -8.91 1.19
C ASN A 51 -17.29 -10.40 1.43
N ASN A 52 -17.84 -11.28 0.59
CA ASN A 52 -17.60 -12.74 0.61
C ASN A 52 -16.33 -13.15 -0.16
N ASP A 53 -15.48 -12.19 -0.51
CA ASP A 53 -14.19 -12.45 -1.14
C ASP A 53 -13.24 -13.22 -0.22
N ALA A 54 -12.80 -14.39 -0.69
CA ALA A 54 -11.93 -15.32 0.02
C ALA A 54 -10.53 -14.76 0.33
N TYR A 55 -10.09 -13.70 -0.35
CA TYR A 55 -8.81 -13.05 -0.07
C TYR A 55 -8.89 -12.03 1.07
N VAL A 56 -10.10 -11.70 1.58
CA VAL A 56 -10.27 -10.76 2.70
C VAL A 56 -9.87 -11.42 4.02
N ALA A 57 -8.76 -10.98 4.60
CA ALA A 57 -8.24 -11.46 5.88
C ALA A 57 -8.23 -10.37 6.97
N PHE A 58 -8.02 -10.78 8.22
CA PHE A 58 -7.88 -9.91 9.40
C PHE A 58 -9.05 -8.94 9.62
N ARG A 59 -10.28 -9.46 9.53
CA ARG A 59 -11.51 -8.67 9.76
C ARG A 59 -11.53 -8.12 11.19
N ARG A 60 -11.89 -6.86 11.35
CA ARG A 60 -12.03 -6.20 12.66
C ARG A 60 -13.50 -6.22 13.03
N ARG A 61 -13.85 -6.97 14.07
CA ARG A 61 -15.19 -6.93 14.68
C ARG A 61 -15.09 -6.15 15.98
N THR A 62 -15.90 -5.12 16.12
CA THR A 62 -16.12 -4.49 17.43
C THR A 62 -17.07 -5.38 18.21
N GLU A 63 -16.53 -6.12 19.17
CA GLU A 63 -17.34 -6.81 20.15
C GLU A 63 -17.92 -5.79 21.13
N LYS A 64 -19.21 -5.88 21.44
CA LYS A 64 -19.79 -5.06 22.52
C LYS A 64 -19.19 -5.56 23.82
N MET A 65 -18.40 -4.73 24.48
CA MET A 65 -17.93 -5.03 25.82
C MET A 65 -19.13 -5.00 26.77
N GLN A 66 -19.44 -6.15 27.36
CA GLN A 66 -20.47 -6.24 28.38
C GLN A 66 -19.87 -5.87 29.73
N THR A 67 -20.40 -4.84 30.38
CA THR A 67 -20.06 -4.53 31.77
C THR A 67 -20.83 -5.46 32.71
N ARG A 68 -20.24 -5.77 33.87
CA ARG A 68 -20.93 -6.51 34.93
C ARG A 68 -22.16 -5.72 35.39
N LYS A 69 -23.22 -6.43 35.77
CA LYS A 69 -24.36 -5.84 36.48
C LYS A 69 -23.95 -5.42 37.88
#